data_AF-A0A212AY39-F1
#
_entry.id   AF-A0A212AY39-F1
#
_cell.length_a   1.000
_cell.length_b   1.000
_cell.length_c   1.000
_cell.angle_alpha   90.00
_cell.angle_beta   90.00
_cell.angle_gamma   90.00
#
_symmetry.space_group_name_H-M   'P 1'
#
loop_
_entity.id
_entity.type
_entity.pdbx_description
1 polymer ?
#
loop_
_entity_poly.entity_id
_entity_poly.type
_entity_poly.pdbx_seq_one_letter_code
_entity_poly.pdbx_strand_id
1 'polypeptide(L)' 'MGIGEHFVILECQCGHSSTSWLADWPEHTRTHWGVRDEAMARLRCSVCGRVGRPAEVRFGWSAGPKPGREHVRGG' A
#
# COMPACT_ATOMS: atom_id res chain seq x y z
N MET A 1 -0.29 22.57 -2.54
CA MET A 1 -0.75 21.17 -2.55
C MET A 1 -0.25 20.54 -1.26
N GLY A 2 -1.15 20.03 -0.41
CA GLY A 2 -0.75 19.45 0.88
C GLY A 2 0.15 18.22 0.70
N ILE A 3 1.09 18.03 1.61
CA ILE A 3 1.92 16.83 1.75
C ILE A 3 1.05 15.66 2.21
N GLY A 4 0.28 15.11 1.29
CA GLY A 4 -0.53 13.92 1.51
C GLY A 4 0.06 12.69 0.84
N GLU A 5 -0.24 11.52 1.38
CA GLU A 5 0.33 10.26 0.90
C GLU A 5 -0.76 9.21 0.69
N HIS A 6 -0.66 8.50 -0.43
CA HIS A 6 -1.57 7.41 -0.76
C HIS A 6 -1.20 6.15 0.01
N PHE A 7 -2.21 5.41 0.45
CA PHE A 7 -2.05 4.10 1.05
C PHE A 7 -3.03 3.10 0.43
N VAL A 8 -2.71 1.83 0.58
CA VAL A 8 -3.55 0.71 0.14
C VAL A 8 -3.82 -0.21 1.33
N ILE A 9 -5.09 -0.61 1.46
CA ILE A 9 -5.54 -1.65 2.38
C ILE A 9 -5.85 -2.88 1.55
N LEU A 10 -5.27 -4.01 1.93
CA LEU A 10 -5.39 -5.29 1.24
C LEU A 10 -6.00 -6.30 2.21
N GLU A 11 -7.02 -7.03 1.77
CA GLU A 11 -7.61 -8.12 2.54
C GLU A 11 -7.44 -9.44 1.79
N CYS A 12 -6.82 -10.43 2.45
CA CYS A 12 -6.72 -11.78 1.95
C CYS A 12 -8.03 -12.54 2.16
N GLN A 13 -8.29 -13.57 1.36
CA GLN A 13 -9.44 -14.47 1.52
C GLN A 13 -9.48 -15.21 2.87
N CYS A 14 -8.37 -15.26 3.62
CA CYS A 14 -8.37 -15.77 4.99
C CYS A 14 -8.84 -14.75 6.05
N GLY A 15 -9.25 -13.54 5.65
CA GLY A 15 -9.64 -12.45 6.53
C GLY A 15 -8.47 -11.64 7.11
N HIS A 16 -7.22 -11.91 6.68
CA HIS A 16 -6.09 -11.10 7.10
C HIS A 16 -6.01 -9.82 6.28
N SER A 17 -6.00 -8.68 6.97
CA SER A 17 -5.89 -7.36 6.34
C SER A 17 -4.55 -6.69 6.67
N SER A 18 -4.00 -5.97 5.69
CA SER A 18 -2.75 -5.24 5.82
C SER A 18 -2.86 -3.87 5.16
N THR A 19 -2.27 -2.86 5.78
CA THR A 19 -2.18 -1.50 5.24
C THR A 19 -0.73 -1.20 4.89
N SER A 20 -0.49 -0.65 3.70
CA SER A 20 0.85 -0.23 3.26
C SER A 20 0.78 1.09 2.52
N TRP A 21 1.85 1.90 2.62
CA TRP A 21 1.93 3.17 1.93
C TRP A 21 2.42 2.95 0.51
N LEU A 22 1.79 3.63 -0.45
CA LEU A 22 2.15 3.47 -1.86
C LEU A 22 3.62 3.87 -2.11
N ALA A 23 4.17 4.81 -1.34
CA ALA A 23 5.57 5.20 -1.45
C ALA A 23 6.58 4.07 -1.15
N ASP A 24 6.19 3.07 -0.37
CA ASP A 24 7.04 1.92 -0.04
C ASP A 24 7.05 0.84 -1.13
N TRP A 25 6.09 0.90 -2.05
CA TRP A 25 6.02 -0.06 -3.14
C TRP A 25 7.06 0.25 -4.23
N PRO A 26 7.66 -0.77 -4.87
CA PRO A 26 8.59 -0.55 -5.97
C PRO A 26 7.95 0.25 -7.10
N GLU A 27 8.66 1.23 -7.67
CA GLU A 27 8.13 2.15 -8.69
C GLU A 27 7.37 1.48 -9.84
N HIS A 28 7.94 0.39 -10.38
CA HIS A 28 7.37 -0.36 -11.49
C HIS A 28 6.05 -1.08 -11.16
N THR A 29 5.71 -1.22 -9.88
CA THR A 29 4.47 -1.84 -9.41
C THR A 29 3.35 -0.82 -9.14
N ARG A 30 3.67 0.47 -9.18
CA ARG A 30 2.76 1.56 -8.84
C ARG A 30 2.13 2.18 -10.08
N THR A 31 0.99 2.82 -9.86
CA THR A 31 0.40 3.81 -10.76
C THR A 31 0.35 5.15 -10.03
N HIS A 32 -0.09 6.21 -10.71
CA HIS A 32 -0.21 7.53 -10.07
C HIS A 32 -1.18 7.53 -8.86
N TRP A 33 -2.16 6.61 -8.85
CA TRP A 33 -3.24 6.55 -7.86
C TRP A 33 -3.36 5.20 -7.14
N GLY A 34 -2.48 4.23 -7.39
CA GLY A 34 -2.64 2.89 -6.81
C GLY A 34 -1.53 1.91 -7.18
N VAL A 35 -1.89 0.63 -7.16
CA VAL A 35 -0.99 -0.50 -7.46
C VAL A 35 -1.45 -1.16 -8.76
N ARG A 36 -0.51 -1.59 -9.59
CA ARG A 36 -0.79 -2.35 -10.82
C ARG A 36 -1.40 -3.71 -10.52
N ASP A 37 -2.33 -4.15 -11.38
CA ASP A 37 -3.00 -5.44 -11.23
C ASP A 37 -2.01 -6.62 -11.25
N GLU A 38 -0.94 -6.56 -12.06
CA GLU A 38 0.07 -7.61 -12.13
C GLU A 38 0.86 -7.74 -10.83
N ALA A 39 1.07 -6.62 -10.13
CA ALA A 39 1.71 -6.63 -8.82
C ALA A 39 0.77 -7.22 -7.77
N MET A 40 -0.53 -6.89 -7.82
CA MET A 40 -1.53 -7.47 -6.93
C MET A 40 -1.68 -8.98 -7.12
N ALA A 41 -1.58 -9.48 -8.35
CA ALA A 41 -1.63 -10.91 -8.65
C ALA A 41 -0.43 -11.70 -8.09
N ARG A 42 0.66 -11.04 -7.71
CA ARG A 42 1.88 -11.65 -7.17
C ARG A 42 1.98 -11.56 -5.65
N LEU A 43 1.02 -10.93 -4.98
CA LEU A 43 1.04 -10.78 -3.54
C LEU A 43 0.93 -12.13 -2.84
N ARG A 44 1.66 -12.26 -1.73
CA ARG A 44 1.61 -13.42 -0.85
C ARG A 44 1.11 -12.99 0.52
N CYS A 45 0.05 -13.62 0.99
CA CYS A 45 -0.43 -13.42 2.35
C CYS A 45 0.61 -13.93 3.35
N SER A 46 1.02 -13.08 4.29
CA SER A 46 1.96 -13.43 5.36
C SER A 46 1.39 -14.45 6.36
N VAL A 47 0.06 -14.55 6.47
CA VAL A 47 -0.62 -15.44 7.43
C VAL A 47 -0.92 -16.81 6.83
N CYS A 48 -1.66 -16.88 5.72
CA CYS A 48 -2.07 -18.18 5.13
C CYS A 48 -1.18 -18.64 3.97
N GLY A 49 -0.21 -17.83 3.54
CA GLY A 49 0.70 -18.16 2.45
C GLY A 49 0.10 -18.11 1.05
N ARG A 50 -1.21 -17.83 0.89
CA ARG A 50 -1.89 -17.70 -0.40
C ARG A 50 -1.18 -16.69 -1.30
N VAL A 51 -0.94 -17.08 -2.55
CA VAL A 51 -0.45 -16.19 -3.59
C VAL A 51 -1.59 -15.82 -4.52
N GLY A 52 -1.71 -14.55 -4.89
CA GLY A 52 -2.72 -14.07 -5.82
C GLY A 52 -3.33 -12.73 -5.43
N ARG A 53 -4.31 -12.29 -6.23
CA ARG A 53 -5.07 -11.07 -5.96
C ARG A 53 -5.76 -11.17 -4.59
N PRO A 54 -5.66 -10.14 -3.73
CA PRO A 54 -6.44 -10.03 -2.50
C PRO A 54 -7.96 -10.13 -2.77
N ALA A 55 -8.71 -10.57 -1.77
CA ALA A 55 -10.18 -10.59 -1.82
C ALA A 55 -10.74 -9.17 -1.95
N GLU A 56 -10.13 -8.22 -1.23
CA GLU A 56 -10.50 -6.81 -1.29
C GLU A 56 -9.25 -5.92 -1.36
N VAL A 57 -9.37 -4.83 -2.12
CA VAL A 57 -8.34 -3.80 -2.26
C VAL A 57 -9.02 -2.44 -2.13
N ARG A 58 -8.61 -1.64 -1.15
CA ARG A 58 -9.09 -0.28 -0.94
C ARG A 58 -7.93 0.70 -1.02
N PHE A 59 -8.16 1.83 -1.66
CA PHE A 59 -7.21 2.93 -1.73
C PHE A 59 -7.68 4.08 -0.85
N GLY A 60 -6.74 4.74 -0.20
CA GLY A 60 -7.01 5.91 0.62
C GLY A 60 -5.93 6.96 0.48
N TRP A 61 -6.24 8.15 0.95
CA TRP A 61 -5.34 9.29 1.00
C TRP A 61 -5.29 9.84 2.42
N SER A 62 -4.07 10.08 2.91
CA SER A 62 -3.83 10.74 4.19
C SER A 62 -3.41 12.19 3.93
N ALA A 63 -3.99 13.13 4.70
CA ALA A 63 -3.63 14.55 4.65
C ALA A 63 -2.28 14.90 5.30
N GLY A 64 -1.67 13.92 5.99
CA GLY A 64 -0.32 14.03 6.54
C GLY A 64 0.61 12.94 5.99
N PRO A 65 1.93 13.14 6.13
CA PRO A 65 2.92 12.17 5.67
C PRO A 65 2.79 10.85 6.43
N LYS A 66 3.28 9.76 5.81
CA LYS A 66 3.44 8.46 6.47
C LYS A 66 4.10 8.63 7.85
N PRO A 67 3.53 8.04 8.93
CA PRO A 67 4.18 8.00 10.23
C PRO A 67 5.58 7.37 10.12
N GLY A 68 6.61 8.05 10.63
CA GLY A 68 8.02 7.62 10.52
C GLY A 68 8.77 8.19 9.32
N ARG A 69 8.09 8.91 8.40
CA ARG A 69 8.74 9.90 7.53
C ARG A 69 8.81 11.22 8.31
N GLU A 70 9.56 11.23 9.41
CA GLU A 70 9.92 12.50 10.03
C GLU A 70 10.70 13.28 8.97
N HIS A 71 10.12 14.38 8.49
CA HIS A 71 10.92 15.38 7.81
C HIS A 71 11.96 15.81 8.83
N VAL A 72 13.19 15.34 8.68
CA VAL A 72 14.36 15.95 9.30
C VAL A 72 14.33 17.39 8.81
N ARG A 73 13.73 18.28 9.61
CA ARG A 73 13.81 19.71 9.40
C ARG A 73 15.22 20.05 9.82
N GLY A 74 16.15 19.94 8.88
CA GLY A 74 17.47 20.55 9.04
C GLY A 74 17.27 22.03 9.29
N GLY A 75 17.80 22.52 10.41
CA GLY A 75 17.70 23.90 10.86
C GLY A 75 17.82 23.98 12.37
#